data_AF-A0A4U9VGQ0-F1
#
_entry.id   AF-A0A4U9VGQ0-F1
#
_cell.length_a   1.000
_cell.length_b   1.000
_cell.length_c   1.000
_cell.angle_alpha   90.00
_cell.angle_beta   90.00
_cell.angle_gamma   90.00
#
_symmetry.space_group_name_H-M   'P 1'
#
loop_
_entity.id
_entity.type
_entity.pdbx_description
1 polymer ?
#
loop_
_entity_poly.entity_id
_entity_poly.type
_entity_poly.pdbx_seq_one_letter_code
_entity_poly.pdbx_strand_id
1 'polypeptide(L)'
;MSQYRTFTAADAVEYARQYGQLADPQALVSADEIGDGNLNLVFKIRDADGVSRVIVKQALPYVRCVGESWPLTLDRARIEAETLLIHGGAVPTPHGAGAASRSRAGGDGAGRSL
;
A
#
# COMPACT_ATOMS: atom_id res chain seq x y z
N MET A 1 8.34 -15.84 -1.02
CA MET A 1 7.18 -14.94 -0.97
C MET A 1 7.41 -13.92 0.13
N SER A 2 7.21 -12.62 -0.10
CA SER A 2 7.31 -11.62 0.98
C SER A 2 6.05 -11.71 1.85
N GLN A 3 6.21 -11.97 3.14
CA GLN A 3 5.11 -11.89 4.09
C GLN A 3 4.59 -10.45 4.17
N TYR A 4 3.29 -10.29 4.35
CA TYR A 4 2.72 -8.98 4.64
C TYR A 4 3.30 -8.44 5.96
N ARG A 5 3.66 -7.16 5.96
CA ARG A 5 4.10 -6.45 7.16
C ARG A 5 3.53 -5.04 7.15
N THR A 6 2.97 -4.63 8.28
CA THR A 6 2.54 -3.24 8.50
C THR A 6 3.77 -2.32 8.58
N PHE A 7 3.72 -1.20 7.88
CA PHE A 7 4.84 -0.26 7.79
C PHE A 7 4.96 0.59 9.04
N THR A 8 6.20 0.80 9.46
CA THR A 8 6.61 1.98 10.23
C THR A 8 6.86 3.17 9.30
N ALA A 9 7.05 4.37 9.85
CA ALA A 9 7.46 5.53 9.07
C ALA A 9 8.76 5.27 8.29
N ALA A 10 9.74 4.59 8.89
CA ALA A 10 10.99 4.24 8.24
C ALA A 10 10.77 3.24 7.08
N ASP A 11 9.92 2.23 7.29
CA ASP A 11 9.57 1.27 6.23
C ASP A 11 8.91 1.99 5.02
N ALA A 12 8.10 3.02 5.28
CA ALA A 12 7.47 3.82 4.23
C ALA A 12 8.46 4.67 3.42
N VAL A 13 9.52 5.20 4.07
CA VAL A 13 10.63 5.89 3.37
C VAL A 13 11.34 4.93 2.44
N GLU A 14 11.73 3.74 2.92
CA GLU A 14 12.42 2.73 2.12
C GLU A 14 11.55 2.23 0.96
N TYR A 15 10.25 2.03 1.21
CA TYR A 15 9.31 1.69 0.16
C TYR A 15 9.22 2.77 -0.92
N ALA A 16 9.13 4.05 -0.52
CA ALA A 16 9.10 5.17 -1.47
C ALA A 16 10.42 5.31 -2.25
N ARG A 17 11.57 5.05 -1.61
CA ARG A 17 12.87 5.02 -2.28
C ARG A 17 12.92 3.97 -3.39
N GLN A 18 12.37 2.80 -3.12
CA GLN A 18 12.41 1.68 -4.04
C GLN A 18 11.37 1.79 -5.18
N TYR A 19 10.17 2.26 -4.88
CA TYR A 19 9.03 2.18 -5.81
C TYR A 19 8.41 3.54 -6.17
N GLY A 20 8.89 4.66 -5.61
CA GLY A 20 8.32 5.99 -5.83
C GLY A 20 8.65 6.62 -7.20
N GLN A 21 9.48 5.96 -8.02
CA GLN A 21 9.87 6.42 -9.36
C GLN A 21 10.43 7.87 -9.39
N LEU A 22 11.13 8.26 -8.33
CA LEU A 22 11.79 9.57 -8.23
C LEU A 22 13.15 9.57 -8.93
N ALA A 23 13.56 10.73 -9.46
CA ALA A 23 14.88 10.90 -10.06
C ALA A 23 16.02 10.76 -9.03
N ASP A 24 15.81 11.28 -7.81
CA ASP A 24 16.69 11.07 -6.66
C ASP A 24 15.89 10.53 -5.48
N PRO A 25 15.75 9.20 -5.37
CA PRO A 25 15.04 8.60 -4.24
C PRO A 25 15.76 8.79 -2.90
N GLN A 26 17.09 8.92 -2.90
CA GLN A 26 17.87 9.05 -1.66
C GLN A 26 17.65 10.39 -0.98
N ALA A 27 17.16 11.40 -1.71
CA ALA A 27 16.72 12.67 -1.14
C ALA A 27 15.59 12.51 -0.11
N LEU A 28 14.79 11.44 -0.15
CA LEU A 28 13.75 11.16 0.85
C LEU A 28 14.40 10.77 2.17
N VAL A 29 14.11 11.47 3.28
CA VAL A 29 14.79 11.23 4.57
C VAL A 29 13.86 10.94 5.73
N SER A 30 12.58 11.33 5.65
CA SER A 30 11.66 11.19 6.77
C SER A 30 10.23 10.98 6.31
N ALA A 31 9.41 10.45 7.22
CA ALA A 31 7.99 10.26 6.98
C ALA A 31 7.20 10.54 8.25
N ASP A 32 6.02 11.14 8.08
CA ASP A 32 4.99 11.21 9.13
C ASP A 32 3.79 10.37 8.72
N GLU A 33 3.25 9.60 9.67
CA GLU A 33 1.93 8.99 9.51
C GLU A 33 0.87 10.07 9.79
N ILE A 34 0.07 10.38 8.76
CA ILE A 34 -0.90 11.49 8.76
C ILE A 34 -2.33 10.99 8.52
N GLY A 35 -2.58 9.69 8.59
CA GLY A 35 -3.88 9.13 8.30
C GLY A 35 -4.89 9.45 9.41
N ASP A 36 -5.86 10.31 9.11
CA ASP A 36 -7.03 10.58 9.95
C ASP A 36 -8.23 9.66 9.62
N GLY A 37 -8.08 8.83 8.59
CA GLY A 37 -9.13 7.96 8.08
C GLY A 37 -9.26 6.59 8.78
N ASN A 38 -10.40 5.96 8.57
CA ASN A 38 -10.82 4.74 9.26
C ASN A 38 -10.18 3.42 8.77
N LEU A 39 -9.43 3.42 7.65
CA LEU A 39 -9.10 2.17 6.92
C LEU A 39 -7.61 1.91 6.70
N ASN A 40 -6.81 2.94 6.45
CA ASN A 40 -5.46 2.80 5.90
C ASN A 40 -4.47 3.63 6.70
N LEU A 41 -3.19 3.25 6.63
CA LEU A 41 -2.09 4.13 7.02
C LEU A 41 -1.73 5.03 5.83
N VAL A 42 -1.47 6.29 6.09
CA VAL A 42 -1.05 7.27 5.08
C VAL A 42 0.21 7.95 5.59
N PHE A 43 1.30 7.80 4.85
CA PHE A 43 2.59 8.38 5.19
C PHE A 43 2.91 9.51 4.22
N LYS A 44 3.22 10.68 4.77
CA LYS A 44 3.77 11.81 4.02
C LYS A 44 5.28 11.73 4.07
N ILE A 45 5.92 11.49 2.92
CA ILE A 45 7.37 11.34 2.81
C ILE A 45 7.99 12.66 2.41
N ARG A 46 9.00 13.10 3.16
CA ARG A 46 9.71 14.38 2.96
C ARG A 46 11.16 14.17 2.56
N ASP A 47 11.67 15.12 1.80
CA ASP A 47 13.11 15.23 1.53
C ASP A 47 13.87 15.96 2.64
N ALA A 48 15.18 16.14 2.45
CA ALA A 48 16.07 16.83 3.39
C ALA A 48 15.71 18.30 3.64
N ASP A 49 15.03 18.96 2.69
CA ASP A 49 14.52 20.33 2.84
C ASP A 49 13.16 20.37 3.56
N GLY A 50 12.63 19.22 3.97
CA GLY A 50 11.32 19.09 4.61
C GLY A 50 10.15 19.17 3.63
N VAL A 51 10.40 19.15 2.32
CA VAL A 51 9.36 19.24 1.30
C VAL A 51 8.73 17.88 1.08
N SER A 52 7.39 17.83 1.07
CA SER A 52 6.64 16.61 0.75
C SER A 52 6.85 16.24 -0.71
N ARG A 53 7.37 15.03 -0.97
CA ARG A 53 7.63 14.54 -2.33
C ARG A 53 6.67 13.41 -2.73
N VAL A 54 6.36 12.52 -1.80
CA VAL A 54 5.57 11.30 -2.08
C VAL A 54 4.60 11.02 -0.94
N ILE A 55 3.44 10.48 -1.28
CA ILE A 55 2.52 9.86 -0.32
C ILE A 55 2.58 8.34 -0.49
N VAL A 56 2.77 7.62 0.61
CA VAL A 56 2.65 6.16 0.66
C VAL A 56 1.39 5.81 1.43
N LYS A 57 0.49 5.05 0.80
CA LYS A 57 -0.74 4.57 1.43
C LYS A 57 -0.70 3.05 1.57
N GLN A 58 -0.89 2.55 2.78
CA GLN A 58 -0.90 1.11 3.06
C GLN A 58 -2.27 0.67 3.57
N ALA A 59 -2.83 -0.34 2.90
CA ALA A 59 -3.99 -1.07 3.39
C ALA A 59 -3.60 -2.02 4.52
N LEU A 60 -4.36 -2.00 5.62
CA LEU A 60 -4.30 -3.00 6.69
C LEU A 60 -5.24 -4.20 6.37
N PRO A 61 -4.98 -5.41 6.89
CA PRO A 61 -5.85 -6.58 6.65
C PRO A 61 -7.15 -6.55 7.48
N TYR A 62 -7.52 -5.38 8.02
CA TYR A 62 -8.70 -5.13 8.84
C TYR A 62 -9.12 -3.65 8.75
N VAL A 63 -10.31 -3.32 9.28
CA VAL A 63 -10.77 -1.93 9.41
C VAL A 63 -10.01 -1.24 10.54
N ARG A 64 -9.17 -0.24 10.23
CA ARG A 64 -8.25 0.41 11.19
C ARG A 64 -8.95 0.91 12.45
N CYS A 65 -10.11 1.58 12.33
CA CYS A 65 -10.80 2.16 13.48
C CYS A 65 -11.49 1.12 14.39
N VAL A 66 -11.68 -0.11 13.92
CA VAL A 66 -12.29 -1.21 14.70
C VAL A 66 -11.21 -2.15 15.24
N GLY A 67 -10.16 -2.41 14.45
CA GLY A 67 -9.10 -3.36 14.76
C GLY A 67 -9.29 -4.73 14.10
N GLU A 68 -8.46 -5.69 14.48
CA GLU A 68 -8.34 -7.01 13.84
C GLU A 68 -9.61 -7.87 13.87
N SER A 69 -10.56 -7.53 14.75
CA SER A 69 -11.86 -8.19 14.86
C SER A 69 -12.76 -7.98 13.63
N TRP A 70 -12.45 -7.01 12.77
CA TRP A 70 -13.15 -6.77 11.51
C TRP A 70 -12.20 -6.91 10.30
N PRO A 71 -12.01 -8.13 9.78
CA PRO A 71 -11.12 -8.38 8.65
C PRO A 71 -11.57 -7.64 7.38
N LEU A 72 -10.60 -7.13 6.63
CA LEU A 72 -10.83 -6.45 5.36
C LEU A 72 -9.70 -6.77 4.38
N THR A 73 -10.07 -7.22 3.19
CA THR A 73 -9.11 -7.66 2.18
C THR A 73 -8.15 -6.54 1.74
N LEU A 74 -6.87 -6.88 1.60
CA LEU A 74 -5.82 -6.00 1.05
C LEU A 74 -6.01 -5.68 -0.44
N ASP A 75 -6.80 -6.48 -1.16
CA ASP A 75 -7.02 -6.30 -2.60
C ASP A 75 -7.65 -4.93 -2.95
N ARG A 76 -8.27 -4.27 -1.98
CA ARG A 76 -8.76 -2.90 -2.12
C ARG A 76 -7.66 -1.90 -2.50
N ALA A 77 -6.40 -2.12 -2.07
CA ALA A 77 -5.29 -1.24 -2.43
C ALA A 77 -4.96 -1.34 -3.93
N ARG A 78 -5.06 -2.54 -4.51
CA ARG A 78 -4.92 -2.76 -5.95
C ARG A 78 -6.06 -2.09 -6.71
N ILE A 79 -7.31 -2.31 -6.27
CA ILE A 79 -8.50 -1.68 -6.89
C ILE A 79 -8.40 -0.15 -6.83
N GLU A 80 -7.97 0.41 -5.70
CA GLU A 80 -7.77 1.87 -5.55
C GLU A 80 -6.73 2.38 -6.54
N ALA A 81 -5.57 1.73 -6.64
CA ALA A 81 -4.52 2.13 -7.59
C ALA A 81 -4.99 2.05 -9.05
N GLU A 82 -5.69 0.98 -9.42
CA GLU A 82 -6.30 0.83 -10.76
C GLU A 82 -7.32 1.92 -11.05
N THR A 83 -8.19 2.23 -10.08
CA THR A 83 -9.21 3.27 -10.23
C THR A 83 -8.59 4.66 -10.37
N LEU A 84 -7.54 4.96 -9.60
CA LEU A 84 -6.81 6.24 -9.70
C LEU A 84 -6.14 6.42 -11.06
N LEU A 85 -5.60 5.35 -11.65
CA LEU A 85 -5.06 5.39 -13.02
C LEU A 85 -6.15 5.67 -14.06
N ILE A 86 -7.33 5.07 -13.90
CA ILE A 86 -8.46 5.23 -14.84
C ILE A 86 -9.03 6.65 -14.77
N HIS A 87 -9.16 7.23 -13.58
CA HIS A 87 -9.75 8.56 -13.37
C HIS A 87 -8.81 9.75 -13.69
N GLY A 88 -7.73 9.52 -14.46
CA GLY A 88 -6.64 10.47 -14.70
C GLY A 88 -7.07 11.91 -15.04
N GLY A 89 -6.22 12.88 -14.69
CA GLY A 89 -6.38 14.32 -15.00
C GLY A 89 -7.02 15.17 -13.90
N ALA A 90 -7.83 14.58 -13.02
CA ALA A 90 -8.44 15.27 -11.87
C ALA A 90 -8.00 14.74 -10.50
N VAL A 91 -7.12 13.73 -10.47
CA VAL A 91 -6.69 13.02 -9.25
C VAL A 91 -5.16 12.84 -9.22
N PRO A 92 -4.55 12.62 -8.04
CA PRO A 92 -3.11 12.38 -7.91
C PRO A 92 -2.63 11.16 -8.72
N THR A 93 -1.50 11.29 -9.41
CA THR A 93 -0.89 10.20 -10.19
C THR A 93 -0.25 9.15 -9.27
N PRO A 94 -0.60 7.85 -9.38
CA PRO A 94 0.04 6.80 -8.61
C PRO A 94 1.40 6.40 -9.20
N HIS A 95 2.40 6.21 -8.34
CA HIS A 95 3.79 5.89 -8.75
C HIS A 95 4.18 4.42 -8.51
N GLY A 96 3.25 3.57 -8.05
CA GLY A 96 3.47 2.13 -7.88
C GLY A 96 2.42 1.46 -6.98
N ALA A 97 2.09 0.19 -7.25
CA ALA A 97 1.15 -0.60 -6.45
C ALA A 97 1.76 -1.97 -6.09
N GLY A 98 2.06 -2.18 -4.80
CA GLY A 98 2.49 -3.49 -4.29
C GLY A 98 1.27 -4.34 -3.95
N ALA A 99 0.91 -5.29 -4.82
CA ALA A 99 -0.11 -6.29 -4.50
C ALA A 99 0.53 -7.45 -3.72
N ALA A 100 0.06 -7.73 -2.50
CA ALA A 100 0.36 -9.00 -1.84
C ALA A 100 -0.27 -10.13 -2.68
N SER A 101 0.56 -10.85 -3.43
CA SER A 101 0.16 -11.91 -4.35
C SER A 101 -0.65 -13.00 -3.63
N ARG A 102 -1.88 -13.27 -4.08
CA ARG A 102 -2.64 -14.44 -3.63
C ARG A 102 -1.99 -15.71 -4.20
N SER A 103 -1.61 -16.62 -3.34
CA SER A 103 -1.43 -18.03 -3.70
C SER A 103 -2.80 -18.58 -4.10
N ARG A 104 -3.00 -18.90 -5.39
CA ARG A 104 -4.00 -19.92 -5.76
C ARG A 104 -3.36 -21.26 -5.38
N ALA A 105 -3.79 -21.82 -4.26
CA ALA A 105 -3.59 -23.24 -4.01
C ALA A 105 -4.41 -24.00 -5.08
N GLY A 106 -3.70 -24.61 -6.03
CA GLY A 106 -4.20 -25.70 -6.86
C GLY A 106 -3.74 -27.04 -6.27
N GLY A 107 -4.60 -28.06 -6.40
CA GLY A 107 -4.43 -29.44 -5.92
C GLY A 107 -5.43 -29.72 -4.79
N ASP A 108 -6.38 -30.66 -4.86
CA ASP A 108 -6.42 -31.91 -5.63
C ASP A 108 -7.85 -32.33 -5.98
N GLY A 109 -7.97 -33.09 -7.07
CA GLY A 109 -9.20 -33.80 -7.44
C GLY A 109 -9.46 -35.02 -6.56
N ALA A 110 -10.70 -35.17 -6.13
CA ALA A 110 -11.45 -36.40 -5.81
C ALA A 110 -12.85 -35.92 -5.35
N GLY A 111 -13.99 -36.47 -5.75
CA GLY A 111 -14.28 -37.68 -6.49
C GLY A 111 -15.66 -37.58 -7.13
N ARG A 112 -15.85 -38.41 -8.16
CA ARG A 112 -17.14 -38.83 -8.70
C ARG A 112 -17.85 -39.74 -7.69
N SER A 113 -19.15 -39.94 -7.91
CA SER A 113 -20.11 -40.84 -7.21
C SER A 113 -20.84 -40.13 -6.06
N LEU A 114 -22.17 -40.00 -6.01
CA LEU A 114 -23.31 -40.63 -6.71
C LEU A 114 -24.29 -39.54 -7.21
#